data_AF-X1H3Y7-F1
#
_entry.id   AF-X1H3Y7-F1
#
_cell.length_a   1.000
_cell.length_b   1.000
_cell.length_c   1.000
_cell.angle_alpha   90.00
_cell.angle_beta   90.00
_cell.angle_gamma   90.00
#
_symmetry.space_group_name_H-M   'P 1'
#
loop_
_entity.id
_entity.type
_entity.pdbx_description
1 polymer ?
#
loop_
_entity_poly.entity_id
_entity_poly.type
_entity_poly.pdbx_seq_one_letter_code
_entity_poly.pdbx_strand_id
1 'polypeptide(L)' 'YGRLLRYVWAGDKMVNAELVRLGYAYSHSYPPNLKYQPHFLQLEKEAREHKRGLWSS' A
#
# COMPACT_ATOMS: atom_id res chain seq x y z
N TYR A 1 15.46 -16.08 3.97
CA TYR A 1 14.79 -14.90 3.39
C TYR A 1 15.15 -14.80 1.92
N GLY A 2 14.30 -15.30 1.01
CA GLY A 2 14.61 -15.42 -0.43
C GLY A 2 13.51 -14.85 -1.34
N ARG A 3 12.64 -13.98 -0.82
CA ARG A 3 11.54 -13.37 -1.59
C ARG A 3 11.97 -12.00 -2.08
N LEU A 4 11.69 -11.73 -3.35
CA LEU A 4 11.96 -10.43 -3.96
C LEU A 4 10.85 -9.44 -3.59
N LEU A 5 11.23 -8.27 -3.08
CA LEU A 5 10.31 -7.14 -2.90
C LEU A 5 10.06 -6.48 -4.25
N ARG A 6 8.82 -6.58 -4.75
CA ARG A 6 8.41 -6.04 -6.05
C ARG A 6 7.00 -5.46 -5.96
N TYR A 7 6.71 -4.54 -6.87
CA TYR A 7 5.37 -4.01 -7.10
C TYR A 7 4.66 -4.91 -8.12
N VAL A 8 3.45 -5.36 -7.78
CA VAL A 8 2.64 -6.20 -8.66
C VAL A 8 1.64 -5.32 -9.39
N TRP A 9 1.55 -5.49 -10.70
CA TRP A 9 0.61 -4.81 -11.57
C TRP A 9 -0.30 -5.83 -12.24
N ALA A 10 -1.60 -5.56 -12.24
CA ALA A 10 -2.61 -6.34 -12.94
C ALA A 10 -3.32 -5.40 -13.94
N GLY A 11 -2.90 -5.45 -15.20
CA GLY A 11 -3.22 -4.41 -16.18
C GLY A 11 -2.70 -3.05 -15.70
N ASP A 12 -3.58 -2.04 -15.68
CA ASP A 12 -3.23 -0.68 -15.25
C ASP A 12 -3.28 -0.48 -13.72
N LYS A 13 -3.64 -1.51 -12.95
CA LYS A 13 -3.79 -1.42 -11.49
C LYS A 13 -2.56 -1.93 -10.76
N MET A 14 -1.98 -1.10 -9.91
CA MET A 14 -0.96 -1.53 -8.95
C MET A 14 -1.65 -2.20 -7.75
N VAL A 15 -1.49 -3.51 -7.62
CA VAL A 15 -2.13 -4.32 -6.58
C VAL A 15 -1.72 -3.86 -5.19
N ASN A 16 -0.43 -3.54 -4.99
CA ASN A 16 0.07 -3.01 -3.72
C ASN A 16 -0.64 -1.71 -3.30
N ALA A 17 -0.93 -0.83 -4.25
CA ALA A 17 -1.61 0.44 -3.99
C ALA A 17 -3.06 0.21 -3.59
N GLU A 18 -3.76 -0.67 -4.31
CA GLU A 18 -5.15 -1.01 -4.02
C GLU A 18 -5.31 -1.65 -2.64
N LEU A 19 -4.39 -2.52 -2.22
CA LEU A 19 -4.41 -3.10 -0.88
C LEU A 19 -4.30 -2.04 0.20
N VAL A 20 -3.42 -1.04 0.03
CA VAL A 20 -3.27 0.05 0.99
C VAL A 20 -4.50 0.97 0.97
N ARG A 21 -5.01 1.34 -0.21
CA ARG A 21 -6.19 2.20 -0.40
C ARG A 21 -7.47 1.63 0.22
N LEU A 22 -7.63 0.32 0.14
CA LEU A 22 -8.77 -0.39 0.73
C LEU A 22 -8.57 -0.68 2.23
N GLY A 23 -7.42 -0.33 2.79
CA GLY A 23 -7.08 -0.54 4.19
C GLY A 23 -6.75 -1.99 4.53
N TYR A 24 -6.33 -2.82 3.56
CA TYR A 24 -5.90 -4.20 3.78
C TYR A 24 -4.41 -4.34 4.07
N ALA A 25 -3.62 -3.27 3.89
CA ALA A 25 -2.18 -3.27 4.15
C ALA A 25 -1.71 -1.91 4.70
N TYR A 26 -0.64 -1.95 5.50
CA TYR A 26 0.08 -0.76 5.98
C TYR A 26 1.15 -0.34 4.96
N SER A 27 1.41 0.96 4.85
CA SER A 27 2.53 1.47 4.06
C SER A 27 3.83 1.29 4.83
N HIS A 28 4.56 0.19 4.56
CA HIS A 28 5.87 -0.03 5.17
C HIS A 28 7.00 0.35 4.20
N SER A 29 7.78 1.36 4.58
CA SER A 29 8.96 1.78 3.82
C SER A 29 10.16 0.89 4.14
N TYR A 30 10.59 0.09 3.17
CA TYR A 30 11.85 -0.66 3.27
C TYR A 30 12.81 -0.25 2.15
N PRO A 31 14.01 0.29 2.46
CA PRO A 31 15.01 0.64 1.46
C PRO A 31 15.40 -0.56 0.58
N PRO A 32 15.75 -0.37 -0.71
CA PRO A 32 15.90 0.89 -1.44
C PRO A 32 14.63 1.35 -2.22
N ASN A 33 13.50 0.64 -2.10
CA ASN A 33 12.33 0.84 -2.97
C ASN A 33 11.40 1.97 -2.50
N LEU A 34 11.89 3.20 -2.40
CA LEU A 34 11.12 4.34 -1.88
C LEU A 34 10.30 5.11 -2.94
N LYS A 35 10.36 4.70 -4.22
CA LYS A 35 9.75 5.45 -5.35
C LYS A 35 8.26 5.77 -5.17
N TYR A 36 7.48 4.83 -4.63
CA TYR A 36 6.03 4.99 -4.45
C TYR A 36 5.63 5.23 -2.98
N GLN A 37 6.60 5.43 -2.09
CA GLN A 37 6.35 5.61 -0.67
C GLN A 37 5.41 6.78 -0.37
N PRO A 38 5.57 7.98 -0.98
CA PRO A 38 4.64 9.08 -0.76
C PRO A 38 3.21 8.75 -1.19
N HIS A 39 3.06 8.00 -2.29
CA HIS A 39 1.75 7.59 -2.80
C HIS A 39 1.05 6.61 -1.85
N PHE A 40 1.76 5.58 -1.37
CA PHE A 40 1.18 4.64 -0.40
C PHE A 40 0.81 5.31 0.93
N LEU A 41 1.62 6.28 1.40
CA LEU A 41 1.29 7.04 2.62
C LEU A 41 -0.03 7.81 2.46
N GLN A 42 -0.25 8.41 1.30
CA GLN A 42 -1.50 9.13 1.02
C GLN A 42 -2.70 8.19 0.97
N LEU A 43 -2.55 7.01 0.34
CA LEU A 43 -3.60 5.99 0.27
C LEU A 43 -3.92 5.41 1.66
N GLU A 44 -2.91 5.20 2.50
CA GLU A 44 -3.11 4.71 3.87
C GLU A 44 -3.85 5.75 4.71
N LYS A 45 -3.49 7.03 4.56
CA LYS A 45 -4.17 8.12 5.24
C LYS A 45 -5.65 8.18 4.83
N GLU A 46 -5.95 8.08 3.54
CA GLU A 46 -7.33 8.00 3.05
C GLU A 46 -8.06 6.79 3.65
N ALA A 47 -7.43 5.61 3.68
CA ALA A 47 -8.04 4.42 4.25
C ALA A 47 -8.36 4.58 5.75
N ARG A 48 -7.49 5.27 6.51
CA ARG A 48 -7.70 5.60 7.93
C ARG A 48 -8.85 6.58 8.12
N GLU A 49 -8.86 7.68 7.36
CA GLU A 49 -9.90 8.72 7.43
C GLU A 49 -11.29 8.15 7.12
N HIS A 50 -11.36 7.22 6.16
CA HIS A 50 -12.58 6.53 5.78
C HIS A 50 -12.89 5.25 6.57
N LYS A 51 -12.09 4.91 7.60
CA LYS A 51 -12.27 3.71 8.44
C LYS A 51 -12.40 2.41 7.62
N ARG A 52 -11.60 2.26 6.57
CA ARG A 52 -11.65 1.10 5.66
C ARG A 52 -10.81 -0.07 6.19
N GLY A 53 -11.28 -1.29 5.99
CA GLY A 53 -10.49 -2.51 6.25
C GLY A 53 -9.97 -2.59 7.69
N LEU A 54 -8.65 -2.67 7.85
CA LEU A 54 -7.95 -2.71 9.14
C LEU A 54 -8.22 -1.49 10.04
N TRP A 55 -8.77 -0.40 9.49
CA TRP A 55 -9.06 0.84 10.20
C TRP A 55 -10.52 1.00 10.63
N SER A 56 -11.36 -0.03 10.43
CA SER A 56 -12.79 0.03 10.74
C SER A 56 -13.13 -0.13 12.22
N SER A 57 -12.15 -0.43 13.08
CA SER A 57 -12.29 -0.71 14.51
C SER A 57 -11.62 0.36 15.37
#